data_AF-H2Y386-F1
#
_entry.id   AF-H2Y386-F1
#
_cell.length_a   1.000
_cell.length_b   1.000
_cell.length_c   1.000
_cell.angle_alpha   90.00
_cell.angle_beta   90.00
_cell.angle_gamma   90.00
#
_symmetry.space_group_name_H-M   'P 1'
#
loop_
_entity.id
_entity.type
_entity.pdbx_description
1 polymer ?
#
loop_
_entity_poly.entity_id
_entity_poly.type
_entity_poly.pdbx_seq_one_letter_code
_entity_poly.pdbx_strand_id
1 'polypeptide(L)'
;MQTKCPFLVPFYVPKTDGQSDEEYSRSRGYRVTNGVVESQDHYLSRMSGLIRTYAAIIQSPLPPGVRNNPHGIAQGWMWITRMLNLEPWPEITATILFDFLEVAGHALMAAYGRQFEKLLYAICHDYFPKIKEVSGSRGGPVLRLKTFLKECIQHKKVSKPDGHLSAEFWGTHHHAGIVGN
;
A
#
# COMPACT_ATOMS: atom_id res chain seq x y z
N MET A 1 4.97 4.65 -12.49
CA MET A 1 4.48 3.54 -11.62
C MET A 1 3.07 3.09 -11.99
N GLN A 2 2.11 4.00 -12.25
CA GLN A 2 0.70 3.65 -12.51
C GLN A 2 0.47 2.62 -13.63
N THR A 3 1.14 2.75 -14.78
CA THR A 3 1.01 1.79 -15.90
C THR A 3 1.50 0.38 -15.59
N LYS A 4 2.22 0.19 -14.48
CA LYS A 4 2.75 -1.11 -14.04
C LYS A 4 2.02 -1.68 -12.82
N CYS A 5 1.22 -0.87 -12.11
CA CYS A 5 0.43 -1.27 -10.96
C CYS A 5 -0.91 -0.51 -10.96
N PRO A 6 -2.00 -1.15 -11.41
CA PRO A 6 -3.31 -0.49 -11.51
C PRO A 6 -3.86 -0.10 -10.14
N PHE A 7 -3.34 -0.67 -9.05
CA PHE A 7 -3.78 -0.34 -7.69
C PHE A 7 -3.30 1.03 -7.19
N LEU A 8 -2.33 1.67 -7.86
CA LEU A 8 -1.84 3.01 -7.47
C LEU A 8 -2.83 4.13 -7.81
N VAL A 9 -3.66 3.91 -8.83
CA VAL A 9 -4.86 4.69 -9.08
C VAL A 9 -5.98 3.68 -9.09
N PRO A 10 -6.61 3.39 -7.94
CA PRO A 10 -7.59 2.32 -7.82
C PRO A 10 -8.73 2.58 -8.81
N PHE A 11 -8.64 1.92 -9.96
CA PHE A 11 -9.58 1.96 -11.08
C PHE A 11 -9.55 0.59 -11.74
N TYR A 12 -10.68 -0.11 -11.67
CA TYR A 12 -10.83 -1.44 -12.24
C TYR A 12 -11.39 -1.33 -13.64
N VAL A 13 -10.57 -1.66 -14.64
CA VAL A 13 -11.00 -1.73 -16.03
C VAL A 13 -11.83 -3.00 -16.22
N PRO A 14 -13.13 -2.92 -16.54
CA PRO A 14 -13.93 -4.10 -16.86
C PRO A 14 -13.45 -4.72 -18.19
N LYS A 15 -13.63 -6.03 -18.34
CA LYS A 15 -13.37 -6.71 -19.60
C LYS A 15 -14.37 -6.22 -20.66
N THR A 16 -13.88 -5.81 -21.82
CA THR A 16 -14.73 -5.36 -22.93
C THR A 16 -15.08 -6.53 -23.86
N ASP A 17 -16.22 -6.44 -24.55
CA ASP A 17 -16.62 -7.45 -25.54
C ASP A 17 -15.56 -7.57 -26.64
N GLY A 18 -15.17 -8.82 -26.94
CA GLY A 18 -14.12 -9.12 -27.92
C GLY A 18 -12.69 -9.04 -27.39
N GLN A 19 -12.46 -8.62 -26.14
CA GLN A 19 -11.12 -8.60 -25.55
C GLN A 19 -10.65 -10.02 -25.20
N SER A 20 -9.44 -10.37 -25.64
CA SER A 20 -8.81 -11.64 -25.26
C SER A 20 -8.46 -11.68 -23.77
N ASP A 21 -8.35 -12.88 -23.20
CA ASP A 21 -7.93 -13.05 -21.80
C ASP A 21 -6.51 -12.53 -21.54
N GLU A 22 -5.64 -12.57 -22.54
CA GLU A 22 -4.30 -12.00 -22.48
C GLU A 22 -4.34 -10.47 -22.39
N GLU A 23 -5.09 -9.82 -23.27
CA GLU A 23 -5.24 -8.36 -23.27
C GLU A 23 -5.88 -7.87 -21.97
N TYR A 24 -6.87 -8.61 -21.47
CA TYR A 24 -7.49 -8.33 -20.19
C TYR A 24 -6.52 -8.56 -19.01
N SER A 25 -5.65 -9.56 -19.08
CA SER A 25 -4.61 -9.76 -18.06
C SER A 25 -3.57 -8.63 -18.08
N ARG A 26 -3.15 -8.18 -19.28
CA ARG A 26 -2.26 -7.02 -19.43
C ARG A 26 -2.88 -5.74 -18.88
N SER A 27 -4.18 -5.49 -19.12
CA SER A 27 -4.86 -4.30 -18.58
C SER A 27 -4.93 -4.30 -17.05
N ARG A 28 -5.00 -5.49 -16.43
CA ARG A 28 -4.88 -5.69 -14.97
C ARG A 28 -3.43 -5.67 -14.47
N GLY A 29 -2.47 -5.35 -15.33
CA GLY A 29 -1.06 -5.19 -14.98
C GLY A 29 -0.28 -6.49 -14.88
N TYR A 30 -0.83 -7.63 -15.35
CA TYR A 30 -0.06 -8.87 -15.46
C TYR A 30 0.95 -8.74 -16.59
N ARG A 31 2.11 -9.37 -16.39
CA ARG A 31 3.08 -9.62 -17.45
C ARG A 31 2.64 -10.84 -18.26
N VAL A 32 2.73 -10.72 -19.57
CA VAL A 32 2.46 -11.81 -20.50
C VAL A 32 3.69 -11.94 -21.40
N THR A 33 4.35 -13.09 -21.34
CA THR A 33 5.56 -13.39 -22.11
C THR A 33 5.28 -14.61 -22.98
N ASN A 34 5.39 -14.45 -24.31
CA ASN A 34 5.10 -15.52 -25.27
C ASN A 34 3.71 -16.17 -25.07
N GLY A 35 2.69 -15.36 -24.81
CA GLY A 35 1.32 -15.82 -24.54
C GLY A 35 1.07 -16.40 -23.14
N VAL A 36 2.12 -16.55 -22.32
CA VAL A 36 1.99 -17.07 -20.96
C VAL A 36 1.85 -15.92 -19.96
N VAL A 37 0.75 -15.91 -19.23
CA VAL A 37 0.50 -14.98 -18.12
C VAL A 37 1.37 -15.36 -16.93
N GLU A 38 2.00 -14.38 -16.28
CA GLU A 38 2.80 -14.64 -15.07
C GLU A 38 1.95 -15.27 -13.95
N SER A 39 2.60 -16.02 -13.05
CA SER A 39 1.90 -16.64 -11.92
C SER A 39 1.38 -15.60 -10.93
N GLN A 40 0.34 -15.98 -10.18
CA GLN A 40 -0.27 -15.12 -9.17
C GLN A 40 0.74 -14.68 -8.09
N ASP A 41 1.64 -15.57 -7.67
CA ASP A 41 2.66 -15.25 -6.67
C ASP A 41 3.67 -14.21 -7.17
N HIS A 42 4.13 -14.33 -8.42
CA HIS A 42 5.04 -13.35 -9.02
C HIS A 42 4.35 -12.00 -9.23
N TYR A 43 3.10 -12.01 -9.67
CA TYR A 43 2.27 -10.82 -9.78
C TYR A 43 2.12 -10.12 -8.43
N LEU A 44 1.67 -10.84 -7.40
CA LEU A 44 1.45 -10.31 -6.05
C LEU A 44 2.73 -9.76 -5.44
N SER A 45 3.85 -10.48 -5.55
CA SER A 45 5.15 -10.01 -5.06
C SER A 45 5.55 -8.67 -5.69
N ARG A 46 5.34 -8.53 -7.01
CA ARG A 46 5.64 -7.29 -7.73
C ARG A 46 4.70 -6.15 -7.35
N MET A 47 3.41 -6.41 -7.19
CA MET A 47 2.43 -5.40 -6.76
C MET A 47 2.67 -4.95 -5.33
N SER A 48 2.98 -5.89 -4.43
CA SER A 48 3.38 -5.63 -3.04
C SER A 48 4.56 -4.67 -2.98
N GLY A 49 5.64 -4.98 -3.70
CA GLY A 49 6.81 -4.10 -3.78
C GLY A 49 6.47 -2.69 -4.27
N LEU A 50 5.69 -2.57 -5.35
CA LEU A 50 5.29 -1.26 -5.90
C LEU A 50 4.44 -0.44 -4.93
N ILE A 51 3.52 -1.09 -4.20
CA ILE A 51 2.67 -0.43 -3.20
C ILE A 51 3.48 0.02 -2.00
N ARG A 52 4.39 -0.82 -1.49
CA ARG A 52 5.29 -0.45 -0.40
C ARG A 52 6.20 0.72 -0.80
N THR A 53 6.75 0.70 -2.02
CA THR A 53 7.54 1.83 -2.53
C THR A 53 6.70 3.11 -2.63
N TYR A 54 5.48 3.01 -3.14
CA TYR A 54 4.58 4.15 -3.22
C TYR A 54 4.21 4.72 -1.84
N ALA A 55 3.87 3.85 -0.89
CA ALA A 55 3.59 4.23 0.49
C ALA A 55 4.82 4.86 1.16
N ALA A 56 6.02 4.36 0.86
CA ALA A 56 7.27 4.94 1.34
C ALA A 56 7.45 6.38 0.81
N ILE A 57 7.26 6.61 -0.50
CA ILE A 57 7.32 7.96 -1.09
C ILE A 57 6.35 8.94 -0.40
N ILE A 58 5.13 8.48 -0.10
CA ILE A 58 4.10 9.29 0.56
C ILE A 58 4.53 9.71 1.98
N GLN A 59 5.09 8.78 2.75
CA GLN A 59 5.40 9.00 4.17
C GLN A 59 6.83 9.50 4.43
N SER A 60 7.69 9.50 3.41
CA SER A 60 9.11 9.85 3.56
C SER A 60 9.29 11.25 4.17
N PRO A 61 10.19 11.40 5.15
CA PRO A 61 10.56 12.70 5.67
C PRO A 61 11.22 13.53 4.56
N LEU A 62 11.01 14.84 4.60
CA LEU A 62 11.63 15.76 3.66
C LEU A 62 13.11 15.98 4.04
N PRO A 63 14.04 15.98 3.07
CA PRO A 63 15.41 16.41 3.31
C PRO A 63 15.47 17.86 3.83
N PRO A 64 16.55 18.23 4.55
CA PRO A 64 16.77 19.62 4.98
C PRO A 64 16.65 20.60 3.81
N GLY A 65 15.89 21.68 3.99
CA GLY A 65 15.66 22.70 2.96
C GLY A 65 14.51 22.41 1.99
N VAL A 66 13.95 21.19 1.98
CA VAL A 66 12.76 20.87 1.19
C VAL A 66 11.50 21.15 2.01
N ARG A 67 10.61 22.00 1.48
CA ARG A 67 9.42 22.47 2.22
C ARG A 67 8.15 21.67 1.95
N ASN A 68 8.06 20.99 0.79
CA ASN A 68 6.85 20.29 0.40
C ASN A 68 7.17 18.95 -0.26
N ASN A 69 6.40 17.92 0.09
CA ASN A 69 6.37 16.66 -0.64
C ASN A 69 5.31 16.78 -1.74
N PRO A 70 5.66 16.81 -3.03
CA PRO A 70 4.68 16.92 -4.12
C PRO A 70 3.68 15.76 -4.13
N HIS A 71 4.04 14.63 -3.52
CA HIS A 71 3.21 13.44 -3.41
C HIS A 71 3.10 12.95 -1.95
N GLY A 72 2.86 13.88 -1.02
CA GLY A 72 2.86 13.61 0.42
C GLY A 72 1.60 12.95 0.98
N ILE A 73 1.44 13.03 2.30
CA ILE A 73 0.45 12.27 3.08
C ILE A 73 -1.01 12.44 2.65
N ALA A 74 -1.37 13.56 2.04
CA ALA A 74 -2.68 13.80 1.44
C ALA A 74 -3.01 12.79 0.33
N GLN A 75 -2.03 12.42 -0.49
CA GLN A 75 -2.18 11.41 -1.53
C GLN A 75 -2.40 10.03 -0.94
N GLY A 76 -1.79 9.74 0.23
CA GLY A 76 -2.04 8.49 0.95
C GLY A 76 -3.47 8.38 1.47
N TRP A 77 -4.01 9.48 2.02
CA TRP A 77 -5.42 9.53 2.44
C TRP A 77 -6.38 9.32 1.26
N MET A 78 -6.14 10.01 0.14
CA MET A 78 -6.94 9.82 -1.07
C MET A 78 -6.83 8.40 -1.62
N TRP A 79 -5.63 7.80 -1.60
CA TRP A 79 -5.43 6.44 -2.07
C TRP A 79 -6.25 5.44 -1.26
N ILE A 80 -6.16 5.48 0.08
CA ILE A 80 -6.85 4.51 0.92
C ILE A 80 -8.36 4.70 0.85
N THR A 81 -8.86 5.94 0.89
CA THR A 81 -10.30 6.20 0.77
C THR A 81 -10.87 5.75 -0.57
N ARG A 82 -10.15 5.97 -1.68
CA ARG A 82 -10.59 5.48 -3.01
C ARG A 82 -10.56 3.96 -3.09
N MET A 83 -9.56 3.31 -2.51
CA MET A 83 -9.48 1.86 -2.50
C MET A 83 -10.67 1.25 -1.74
N LEU A 84 -11.07 1.84 -0.60
CA LEU A 84 -12.22 1.38 0.19
C LEU A 84 -13.59 1.62 -0.50
N ASN A 85 -13.63 2.46 -1.53
CA ASN A 85 -14.84 2.69 -2.34
C ASN A 85 -15.00 1.68 -3.49
N LEU A 86 -14.01 0.81 -3.73
CA LEU A 86 -14.10 -0.23 -4.74
C LEU A 86 -14.47 -1.57 -4.11
N GLU A 87 -14.93 -2.53 -4.91
CA GLU A 87 -15.12 -3.90 -4.44
C GLU A 87 -13.78 -4.65 -4.34
N PRO A 88 -13.50 -5.36 -3.25
CA PRO A 88 -12.21 -6.03 -3.09
C PRO A 88 -12.02 -7.11 -4.15
N TRP A 89 -10.79 -7.21 -4.66
CA TRP A 89 -10.38 -8.28 -5.56
C TRP A 89 -9.92 -9.50 -4.77
N PRO A 90 -10.36 -10.72 -5.14
CA PRO A 90 -9.89 -11.96 -4.55
C PRO A 90 -8.36 -12.02 -4.52
N GLU A 91 -7.81 -12.46 -3.39
CA GLU A 91 -6.37 -12.76 -3.19
C GLU A 91 -5.40 -11.56 -3.29
N ILE A 92 -5.87 -10.39 -3.76
CA ILE A 92 -5.04 -9.21 -4.01
C ILE A 92 -5.27 -8.13 -2.97
N THR A 93 -6.53 -7.72 -2.75
CA THR A 93 -6.82 -6.52 -1.95
C THR A 93 -6.33 -6.63 -0.51
N ALA A 94 -6.38 -7.82 0.10
CA ALA A 94 -5.87 -8.05 1.44
C ALA A 94 -4.37 -7.74 1.56
N THR A 95 -3.58 -8.23 0.60
CA THR A 95 -2.13 -8.01 0.52
C THR A 95 -1.82 -6.53 0.33
N ILE A 96 -2.45 -5.91 -0.66
CA ILE A 96 -2.20 -4.51 -1.03
C ILE A 96 -2.58 -3.55 0.10
N LEU A 97 -3.72 -3.78 0.77
CA LEU A 97 -4.15 -2.96 1.89
C LEU A 97 -3.21 -3.11 3.10
N PHE A 98 -2.80 -4.35 3.41
CA PHE A 98 -1.83 -4.60 4.46
C PHE A 98 -0.51 -3.88 4.17
N ASP A 99 0.06 -4.08 2.98
CA ASP A 99 1.34 -3.51 2.58
C ASP A 99 1.36 -1.98 2.63
N PHE A 100 0.26 -1.35 2.23
CA PHE A 100 0.14 0.10 2.30
C PHE A 100 0.05 0.60 3.75
N LEU A 101 -0.78 -0.04 4.58
CA LEU A 101 -0.96 0.34 5.98
C LEU A 101 0.29 0.09 6.82
N GLU A 102 1.00 -1.01 6.57
CA GLU A 102 2.27 -1.33 7.23
C GLU A 102 3.30 -0.22 7.01
N VAL A 103 3.38 0.35 5.80
CA VAL A 103 4.37 1.38 5.45
C VAL A 103 3.91 2.80 5.79
N ALA A 104 2.70 3.20 5.40
CA ALA A 104 2.24 4.58 5.54
C ALA A 104 1.30 4.81 6.73
N GLY A 105 0.82 3.74 7.39
CA GLY A 105 -0.21 3.85 8.43
C GLY A 105 0.23 4.65 9.65
N HIS A 106 1.51 4.58 10.03
CA HIS A 106 2.06 5.41 11.11
C HIS A 106 1.93 6.91 10.79
N ALA A 107 2.36 7.31 9.59
CA ALA A 107 2.32 8.70 9.16
C ALA A 107 0.86 9.18 8.96
N LEU A 108 -0.04 8.33 8.48
CA LEU A 108 -1.46 8.64 8.35
C LEU A 108 -2.12 8.83 9.72
N MET A 109 -1.79 7.97 10.69
CA MET A 109 -2.25 8.12 12.07
C MET A 109 -1.75 9.43 12.68
N ALA A 110 -0.48 9.77 12.49
CA ALA A 110 0.09 11.03 12.97
C ALA A 110 -0.56 12.26 12.32
N ALA A 111 -0.85 12.22 11.02
CA ALA A 111 -1.41 13.36 10.28
C ALA A 111 -2.92 13.58 10.53
N TYR A 112 -3.71 12.51 10.69
CA TYR A 112 -5.18 12.60 10.72
C TYR A 112 -5.82 12.14 12.05
N GLY A 113 -5.05 11.52 12.95
CA GLY A 113 -5.48 11.10 14.28
C GLY A 113 -6.81 10.35 14.27
N ARG A 114 -7.80 10.90 14.98
CA ARG A 114 -9.16 10.31 15.12
C ARG A 114 -9.85 10.03 13.78
N GLN A 115 -9.58 10.78 12.72
CA GLN A 115 -10.20 10.48 11.42
C GLN A 115 -9.61 9.21 10.80
N PHE A 116 -8.32 8.96 11.00
CA PHE A 116 -7.70 7.71 10.57
C PHE A 116 -8.12 6.54 11.45
N GLU A 117 -8.31 6.74 12.76
CA GLU A 117 -8.92 5.72 13.63
C GLU A 117 -10.30 5.29 13.11
N LYS A 118 -11.18 6.25 12.80
CA LYS A 118 -12.49 5.95 12.21
C LYS A 118 -12.38 5.17 10.90
N LEU A 119 -11.40 5.52 10.06
CA LEU A 119 -11.14 4.81 8.82
C LEU A 119 -10.68 3.37 9.07
N LEU A 120 -9.79 3.13 10.04
CA LEU A 120 -9.41 1.77 10.45
C LEU A 120 -10.61 0.97 10.98
N TYR A 121 -11.50 1.61 11.75
CA TYR A 121 -12.75 0.97 12.17
C TYR A 121 -13.64 0.59 10.98
N ALA A 122 -13.82 1.49 10.01
CA ALA A 122 -14.58 1.19 8.79
C ALA A 122 -13.94 0.05 7.98
N ILE A 123 -12.61 -0.01 7.91
CA ILE A 123 -11.91 -1.15 7.31
C ILE A 123 -12.28 -2.44 8.04
N CYS A 124 -12.19 -2.47 9.37
CA CYS A 124 -12.47 -3.66 10.17
C CYS A 124 -13.93 -4.13 10.08
N HIS A 125 -14.88 -3.20 10.16
CA HIS A 125 -16.31 -3.51 10.31
C HIS A 125 -17.04 -3.61 8.98
N ASP A 126 -16.69 -2.78 8.00
CA ASP A 126 -17.45 -2.66 6.76
C ASP A 126 -16.71 -3.33 5.58
N TYR A 127 -15.40 -3.08 5.45
CA TYR A 127 -14.65 -3.52 4.27
C TYR A 127 -14.05 -4.93 4.40
N PHE A 128 -13.54 -5.29 5.58
CA PHE A 128 -12.93 -6.59 5.83
C PHE A 128 -13.91 -7.77 5.65
N PRO A 129 -15.20 -7.66 6.01
CA PRO A 129 -16.20 -8.66 5.63
C PRO A 129 -16.26 -8.91 4.12
N LYS A 130 -16.28 -7.86 3.30
CA LYS A 130 -16.27 -7.98 1.83
C LYS A 130 -15.02 -8.72 1.33
N ILE A 131 -13.85 -8.42 1.90
CA ILE A 131 -12.59 -9.11 1.56
C ILE A 131 -12.69 -10.62 1.84
N LYS A 132 -13.26 -11.01 2.99
CA LYS A 132 -13.43 -12.43 3.35
C LYS A 132 -14.42 -13.14 2.42
N GLU A 133 -15.45 -12.46 1.96
CA GLU A 133 -16.45 -13.01 1.06
C GLU A 133 -15.82 -13.39 -0.28
N VAL A 134 -15.04 -12.49 -0.87
CA VAL A 134 -14.43 -12.71 -2.20
C VAL A 134 -13.17 -13.59 -2.17
N SER A 135 -12.42 -13.61 -1.06
CA SER A 135 -11.13 -14.33 -0.97
C SER A 135 -11.22 -15.65 -0.20
N GLY A 136 -12.36 -15.95 0.41
CA GLY A 136 -12.50 -17.03 1.38
C GLY A 136 -11.81 -16.74 2.72
N SER A 137 -12.27 -17.41 3.79
CA SER A 137 -11.83 -17.11 5.17
C SER A 137 -10.48 -17.71 5.59
N ARG A 138 -9.73 -18.37 4.69
CA ARG A 138 -8.51 -19.15 5.05
C ARG A 138 -7.23 -18.73 4.32
N GLY A 139 -7.22 -17.59 3.64
CA GLY A 139 -6.02 -17.08 2.98
C GLY A 139 -5.02 -16.45 3.96
N GLY A 140 -3.73 -16.78 3.84
CA GLY A 140 -2.64 -16.20 4.63
C GLY A 140 -2.63 -14.64 4.63
N PRO A 141 -2.82 -13.97 3.48
CA PRO A 141 -2.91 -12.51 3.44
C PRO A 141 -4.08 -11.92 4.22
N VAL A 142 -5.25 -12.58 4.20
CA VAL A 142 -6.45 -12.15 4.94
C VAL A 142 -6.20 -12.22 6.45
N LEU A 143 -5.54 -13.29 6.92
CA LEU A 143 -5.19 -13.44 8.32
C LEU A 143 -4.16 -12.38 8.77
N ARG A 144 -3.14 -12.11 7.96
CA ARG A 144 -2.12 -11.09 8.25
C ARG A 144 -2.75 -9.71 8.39
N LEU A 145 -3.60 -9.31 7.44
CA LEU A 145 -4.35 -8.05 7.51
C LEU A 145 -5.22 -8.00 8.77
N LYS A 146 -5.92 -9.09 9.10
CA LYS A 146 -6.79 -9.16 10.30
C LYS A 146 -6.01 -8.93 11.60
N THR A 147 -4.87 -9.60 11.74
CA THR A 147 -4.01 -9.48 12.93
C THR A 147 -3.49 -8.06 13.07
N PHE A 148 -2.94 -7.50 11.98
CA PHE A 148 -2.45 -6.12 11.94
C PHE A 148 -3.54 -5.10 12.34
N LEU A 149 -4.73 -5.21 11.75
CA LEU A 149 -5.84 -4.30 12.05
C LEU A 149 -6.29 -4.40 13.51
N LYS A 150 -6.35 -5.61 14.06
CA LYS A 150 -6.69 -5.83 15.48
C LYS A 150 -5.70 -5.13 16.40
N GLU A 151 -4.41 -5.29 16.16
CA GLU A 151 -3.36 -4.64 16.95
C GLU A 151 -3.49 -3.11 16.87
N CYS A 152 -3.71 -2.58 15.67
CA CYS A 152 -3.86 -1.14 15.45
C CYS A 152 -5.06 -0.55 16.22
N ILE A 153 -6.21 -1.24 16.20
CA ILE A 153 -7.42 -0.81 16.91
C ILE A 153 -7.25 -0.93 18.43
N GLN A 154 -6.69 -2.05 18.90
CA GLN A 154 -6.49 -2.31 20.32
C GLN A 154 -5.56 -1.28 20.97
N HIS A 155 -4.49 -0.91 20.28
CA HIS A 155 -3.50 0.04 20.79
C HIS A 155 -3.75 1.49 20.35
N LYS A 156 -4.75 1.73 19.50
CA LYS A 156 -5.02 3.04 18.86
C LYS A 156 -3.76 3.67 18.25
N LYS A 157 -2.92 2.84 17.66
CA LYS A 157 -1.60 3.22 17.17
C LYS A 157 -1.21 2.32 16.01
N VAL A 158 -0.54 2.90 15.02
CA VAL A 158 0.20 2.13 14.01
C VAL A 158 1.69 2.27 14.29
N SER A 159 2.40 1.15 14.36
CA SER A 159 3.85 1.10 14.53
C SER A 159 4.55 1.71 13.32
N LYS A 160 5.74 2.28 13.53
CA LYS A 160 6.59 2.73 12.42
C LYS A 160 6.97 1.52 11.56
N PRO A 161 7.11 1.69 10.24
CA PRO A 161 7.58 0.61 9.40
C PRO A 161 9.04 0.26 9.72
N ASP A 162 9.38 -1.01 9.55
CA ASP A 162 10.77 -1.46 9.61
C ASP A 162 11.60 -0.73 8.55
N GLY A 163 12.81 -0.30 8.93
CA GLY A 163 13.68 0.49 8.07
C GLY A 163 13.28 1.96 7.90
N HIS A 164 12.36 2.49 8.73
CA HIS A 164 12.05 3.91 8.73
C HIS A 164 13.29 4.78 9.01
N LEU A 165 13.57 5.73 8.12
CA LEU A 165 14.70 6.65 8.26
C LEU A 165 14.38 7.70 9.32
N SER A 166 15.14 7.72 10.42
CA SER A 166 15.06 8.77 11.44
C SER A 166 15.72 10.05 10.94
N ALA A 167 15.49 11.18 11.63
CA ALA A 167 16.18 12.44 11.32
C ALA A 167 17.72 12.31 11.41
N GLU A 168 18.21 11.40 12.27
CA GLU A 168 19.63 11.12 12.46
C GLU A 168 20.29 10.49 11.23
N PHE A 169 19.51 9.79 10.38
CA PHE A 169 20.01 9.22 9.13
C PHE A 169 20.70 10.25 8.23
N TRP A 170 20.21 11.50 8.22
CA TRP A 170 20.79 12.57 7.42
C TRP A 170 22.01 13.25 8.09
N GLY A 171 22.19 13.06 9.40
CA GLY A 171 23.30 13.65 10.15
C GLY A 171 24.62 12.86 10.05
N THR A 172 24.56 11.57 9.71
CA THR A 172 25.72 10.67 9.68
C THR A 172 26.72 10.99 8.56
N HIS A 173 26.34 11.76 7.54
CA HIS A 173 27.24 12.17 6.46
C HIS A 173 28.05 13.45 6.74
N HIS A 174 27.77 14.18 7.82
CA HIS A 174 28.50 15.42 8.14
C HIS A 174 29.76 15.22 9.00
N HIS A 175 29.98 14.03 9.57
CA HIS A 175 31.15 13.75 10.43
C HIS A 175 32.31 13.03 9.74
N ALA A 176 32.17 12.59 8.48
CA ALA A 176 33.22 11.87 7.75
C ALA A 176 34.24 12.77 7.03
N GLY A 177 34.21 14.10 7.25
CA GLY A 177 35.01 15.07 6.48
C GLY A 177 35.95 15.99 7.28
N ILE A 178 36.07 15.84 8.60
CA ILE A 178 36.92 16.73 9.42
C ILE A 178 37.66 15.93 10.50
N VAL A 179 38.56 15.04 10.11
CA VAL A 179 39.78 14.76 10.89
C VAL A 179 40.89 14.46 9.90
N GLY A 180 41.61 15.51 9.54
CA GLY A 180 42.76 15.48 8.64
C GLY A 180 43.53 16.78 8.81
N ASN A 181 44.22 16.89 9.95
CA ASN A 181 45.36 17.77 10.19
C ASN A 181 46.28 17.07 11.18
#